data_AF-A0A1X7NZ97-F1
#
_entry.id   AF-A0A1X7NZ97-F1
#
_cell.length_a   1.000
_cell.length_b   1.000
_cell.length_c   1.000
_cell.angle_alpha   90.00
_cell.angle_beta   90.00
_cell.angle_gamma   90.00
#
_symmetry.space_group_name_H-M   'P 1'
#
loop_
_entity.id
_entity.type
_entity.pdbx_description
1 polymer ?
#
loop_
_entity_poly.entity_id
_entity_poly.type
_entity_poly.pdbx_seq_one_letter_code
_entity_poly.pdbx_strand_id
1 'polypeptide(L)'
;MRIGQTTTKVLIVTGLFALSGCGDGGFGNLFGGGQETTAAAYERPARERAQPERETIWDLFTDRDDPNTTVEVNKYLWNAALDVLNFLPLQAADPFTGVMVFGYGTPPGGGRAYKATVYVRDPALDARSIEVALQSRGGPVSTEAAHQVEDAILARARQLRIQDRNL
;
A
#
# COMPACT_ATOMS: atom_id res chain seq x y z
N MET A 1 49.30 -25.05 -2.92
CA MET A 1 50.27 -23.95 -2.77
C MET A 1 50.33 -23.18 -4.09
N ARG A 2 49.86 -21.92 -4.09
CA ARG A 2 50.15 -20.79 -5.01
C ARG A 2 49.57 -20.86 -6.46
N ILE A 3 48.61 -20.00 -6.84
CA ILE A 3 48.69 -18.57 -7.31
C ILE A 3 49.14 -18.51 -8.79
N GLY A 4 48.56 -17.75 -9.73
CA GLY A 4 47.61 -16.63 -9.70
C GLY A 4 46.82 -16.55 -11.03
N GLN A 5 45.65 -15.90 -11.11
CA GLN A 5 45.36 -14.46 -11.01
C GLN A 5 46.14 -13.61 -12.02
N THR A 6 45.47 -13.27 -13.14
CA THR A 6 45.47 -11.99 -13.92
C THR A 6 44.53 -12.23 -15.12
N THR A 7 43.51 -11.44 -15.45
CA THR A 7 43.64 -10.06 -15.93
C THR A 7 42.26 -9.36 -15.96
N THR A 8 42.18 -8.28 -15.19
CA THR A 8 41.55 -6.98 -15.48
C THR A 8 40.74 -6.82 -16.78
N LYS A 9 39.44 -6.47 -16.64
CA LYS A 9 38.80 -5.43 -17.44
C LYS A 9 37.89 -4.57 -16.56
N VAL A 10 38.45 -3.45 -16.11
CA VAL A 10 37.72 -2.28 -15.64
C VAL A 10 37.12 -1.61 -16.88
N LEU A 11 35.81 -1.37 -16.88
CA LEU A 11 35.20 -0.32 -17.68
C LEU A 11 34.15 0.37 -16.80
N ILE A 12 34.60 1.46 -16.19
CA ILE A 12 33.78 2.54 -15.63
C ILE A 12 33.07 3.20 -16.81
N VAL A 13 31.74 3.24 -16.80
CA VAL A 13 30.99 4.19 -17.62
C VAL A 13 30.08 4.98 -16.68
N THR A 14 30.58 6.16 -16.35
CA THR A 14 29.86 7.29 -15.77
C THR A 14 28.79 7.75 -16.76
N GLY A 15 27.52 7.68 -16.40
CA GLY A 15 26.40 8.24 -17.16
C GLY A 15 25.78 9.41 -16.42
N LEU A 16 26.27 10.62 -16.71
CA LEU A 16 25.76 11.90 -16.21
C LEU A 16 24.36 12.21 -16.78
N PHE A 17 23.56 12.89 -15.98
CA PHE A 17 22.27 13.50 -16.30
C PHE A 17 22.22 14.23 -17.65
N ALA A 18 21.13 14.01 -18.40
CA ALA A 18 20.59 14.96 -19.37
C ALA A 18 19.06 14.88 -19.38
N LEU A 19 18.40 15.70 -18.55
CA LEU A 19 17.00 16.08 -18.75
C LEU A 19 16.99 17.16 -19.82
N SER A 20 16.82 16.76 -21.08
CA SER A 20 16.51 17.67 -22.18
C SER A 20 15.02 18.00 -22.13
N GLY A 21 14.71 19.28 -21.92
CA GLY A 21 13.38 19.85 -22.16
C GLY A 21 13.17 20.20 -23.63
N CYS A 22 11.90 20.33 -24.04
CA CYS A 22 11.35 21.23 -25.07
C CYS A 22 9.82 21.03 -25.07
N GLY A 23 8.94 22.02 -25.09
CA GLY A 23 9.08 23.46 -25.17
C GLY A 23 7.68 24.09 -25.24
N ASP A 24 7.55 25.35 -24.80
CA ASP A 24 6.78 26.39 -25.49
C ASP A 24 7.13 27.74 -24.84
N GLY A 25 8.39 28.16 -25.05
CA GLY A 25 8.89 29.47 -24.66
C GLY A 25 8.68 30.45 -25.80
N GLY A 26 7.45 30.95 -25.93
CA GLY A 26 7.08 31.97 -26.91
C GLY A 26 7.83 33.28 -26.69
N PHE A 27 8.72 33.59 -27.62
CA PHE A 27 9.37 34.87 -27.82
C PHE A 27 8.33 35.97 -28.09
N GLY A 28 8.44 37.09 -27.36
CA GLY A 28 8.00 38.41 -27.86
C GLY A 28 6.97 39.12 -26.99
N ASN A 29 7.45 40.05 -26.14
CA ASN A 29 7.06 41.47 -26.26
C ASN A 29 8.01 42.35 -25.42
N LEU A 30 9.09 42.82 -26.05
CA LEU A 30 10.10 43.73 -25.46
C LEU A 30 9.97 45.15 -26.06
N PHE A 31 8.77 45.61 -26.40
CA PHE A 31 8.56 47.01 -26.74
C PHE A 31 7.27 47.54 -26.13
N GLY A 32 7.44 48.35 -25.09
CA GLY A 32 6.44 49.30 -24.65
C GLY A 32 6.25 50.39 -25.72
N GLY A 33 5.01 50.79 -25.91
CA GLY A 33 4.62 51.89 -26.79
C GLY A 33 3.10 51.90 -26.91
N GLY A 34 2.44 52.82 -26.20
CA GLY A 34 0.99 52.94 -26.22
C GLY A 34 0.47 53.53 -27.52
N GLN A 35 -0.76 53.15 -27.89
CA GLN A 35 -1.73 54.02 -28.55
C GLN A 35 -3.12 53.36 -28.47
N GLU A 36 -4.09 54.08 -27.90
CA GLU A 36 -5.51 53.83 -28.06
C GLU A 36 -5.92 53.81 -29.53
N THR A 37 -6.77 52.86 -29.94
CA THR A 37 -7.91 53.13 -30.82
C THR A 37 -8.91 51.95 -30.87
N THR A 38 -10.18 52.31 -30.68
CA THR A 38 -11.41 51.79 -31.30
C THR A 38 -12.03 50.46 -30.85
N ALA A 39 -13.24 50.65 -30.32
CA ALA A 39 -14.32 49.72 -30.04
C ALA A 39 -14.54 48.61 -31.08
N ALA A 40 -14.69 47.38 -30.58
CA ALA A 40 -15.65 46.41 -31.09
C ALA A 40 -16.12 45.56 -29.90
N ALA A 41 -17.41 45.68 -29.60
CA ALA A 41 -18.10 44.88 -28.61
C ALA A 41 -18.04 43.40 -29.03
N TYR A 42 -17.40 42.59 -28.19
CA TYR A 42 -17.52 41.13 -28.24
C TYR A 42 -17.70 40.67 -26.79
N GLU A 43 -18.93 40.35 -26.41
CA GLU A 43 -19.25 39.68 -25.15
C GLU A 43 -18.50 38.36 -25.09
N ARG A 44 -17.38 38.35 -24.35
CA ARG A 44 -16.74 37.11 -23.90
C ARG A 44 -17.49 36.66 -22.67
N PRO A 45 -18.03 35.42 -22.59
CA PRO A 45 -18.46 34.89 -21.31
C PRO A 45 -17.25 34.93 -20.38
N ALA A 46 -17.41 35.63 -19.26
CA ALA A 46 -16.39 35.76 -18.24
C ALA A 46 -15.95 34.35 -17.85
N ARG A 47 -14.70 33.99 -18.20
CA ARG A 47 -14.03 32.89 -17.54
C ARG A 47 -13.98 33.25 -16.07
N GLU A 48 -14.87 32.62 -15.33
CA GLU A 48 -14.95 32.63 -13.89
C GLU A 48 -13.53 32.41 -13.38
N ARG A 49 -12.97 33.47 -12.79
CA ARG A 49 -11.67 33.41 -12.14
C ARG A 49 -11.85 32.35 -11.06
N ALA A 50 -11.16 31.21 -11.22
CA ALA A 50 -11.03 30.22 -10.17
C ALA A 50 -10.66 30.98 -8.89
N GLN A 51 -11.62 31.05 -7.98
CA GLN A 51 -11.41 31.67 -6.68
C GLN A 51 -10.30 30.85 -6.01
N PRO A 52 -9.27 31.46 -5.42
CA PRO A 52 -8.36 30.72 -4.58
C PRO A 52 -9.21 30.09 -3.48
N GLU A 53 -9.30 28.76 -3.49
CA GLU A 53 -9.96 28.00 -2.43
C GLU A 53 -9.31 28.43 -1.12
N ARG A 54 -10.09 29.09 -0.27
CA ARG A 54 -9.63 29.48 1.04
C ARG A 54 -9.54 28.19 1.84
N GLU A 55 -8.35 27.62 1.91
CA GLU A 55 -8.02 26.53 2.84
C GLU A 55 -8.37 27.04 4.25
N THR A 56 -9.42 26.49 4.85
CA THR A 56 -9.87 26.91 6.19
C THR A 56 -9.30 25.96 7.23
N ILE A 57 -9.18 26.42 8.47
CA ILE A 57 -8.78 25.57 9.61
C ILE A 57 -9.73 24.36 9.76
N TRP A 58 -10.96 24.44 9.25
CA TRP A 58 -11.93 23.35 9.23
C TRP A 58 -11.63 22.26 8.19
N ASP A 59 -10.85 22.56 7.15
CA ASP A 59 -10.41 21.57 6.16
C ASP A 59 -9.47 20.54 6.81
N LEU A 60 -8.63 20.97 7.77
CA LEU A 60 -7.77 20.07 8.56
C LEU A 60 -8.53 19.04 9.41
N PHE A 61 -9.80 19.29 9.69
CA PHE A 61 -10.67 18.35 10.41
C PHE A 61 -11.59 17.56 9.48
N THR A 62 -11.64 17.93 8.19
CA THR A 62 -12.50 17.29 7.18
C THR A 62 -11.69 16.36 6.27
N ASP A 63 -10.38 16.58 6.15
CA ASP A 63 -9.43 15.64 5.59
C ASP A 63 -9.35 14.41 6.50
N ARG A 64 -10.25 13.46 6.24
CA ARG A 64 -10.22 12.13 6.81
C ARG A 64 -9.02 11.40 6.22
N ASP A 65 -7.97 11.35 7.03
CA ASP A 65 -6.94 10.34 7.00
C ASP A 65 -6.18 10.27 5.68
N ASP A 66 -4.98 10.86 5.62
CA ASP A 66 -3.95 10.31 4.74
C ASP A 66 -3.69 8.88 5.26
N PRO A 67 -4.11 7.82 4.53
CA PRO A 67 -3.94 6.42 4.96
C PRO A 67 -2.47 6.04 5.11
N ASN A 68 -1.55 6.94 4.74
CA ASN A 68 -0.11 6.80 4.91
C ASN A 68 0.42 7.29 6.27
N THR A 69 -0.42 7.86 7.15
CA THR A 69 0.00 8.42 8.45
C THR A 69 -0.54 7.71 9.70
N THR A 70 -1.62 6.93 9.57
CA THR A 70 -2.10 6.04 10.64
C THR A 70 -1.89 4.59 10.23
N VAL A 71 -0.96 3.88 10.89
CA VAL A 71 -0.80 2.43 10.72
C VAL A 71 -2.01 1.74 11.33
N GLU A 72 -3.08 1.61 10.54
CA GLU A 72 -4.31 0.95 10.97
C GLU A 72 -4.32 -0.50 10.49
N VAL A 73 -4.42 -1.42 11.45
CA VAL A 73 -4.67 -2.83 11.18
C VAL A 73 -6.16 -3.02 10.84
N ASN A 74 -6.45 -3.72 9.74
CA ASN A 74 -7.84 -3.98 9.35
C ASN A 74 -8.55 -4.89 10.37
N LYS A 75 -9.63 -4.38 10.99
CA LYS A 75 -10.44 -5.13 11.98
C LYS A 75 -10.99 -6.47 11.46
N TYR A 76 -11.32 -6.55 10.17
CA TYR A 76 -11.89 -7.77 9.57
C TYR A 76 -10.82 -8.82 9.32
N LEU A 77 -9.63 -8.43 8.86
CA LEU A 77 -8.50 -9.36 8.71
C LEU A 77 -8.10 -9.94 10.06
N TRP A 78 -8.02 -9.08 11.09
CA TRP A 78 -7.71 -9.50 12.45
C TRP A 78 -8.69 -10.55 12.97
N ASN A 79 -9.99 -10.23 12.96
CA ASN A 79 -11.02 -11.15 13.44
C ASN A 79 -11.12 -12.42 12.58
N ALA A 80 -10.94 -12.30 11.27
CA ALA A 80 -10.94 -13.46 10.37
C ALA A 80 -9.76 -14.40 10.62
N ALA A 81 -8.57 -13.88 10.92
CA ALA A 81 -7.41 -14.70 11.24
C ALA A 81 -7.65 -15.49 12.53
N LEU A 82 -8.23 -14.86 13.56
CA LEU A 82 -8.62 -15.52 14.80
C LEU A 82 -9.67 -16.60 14.56
N ASP A 83 -10.68 -16.33 13.73
CA ASP A 83 -11.73 -17.30 13.40
C ASP A 83 -11.19 -18.52 12.64
N VAL A 84 -10.40 -18.28 11.59
CA VAL A 84 -9.88 -19.33 10.72
C VAL A 84 -8.84 -20.18 11.46
N LEU A 85 -7.99 -19.56 12.28
CA LEU A 85 -6.92 -20.24 13.01
C LEU A 85 -7.30 -20.59 14.46
N ASN A 86 -8.59 -20.57 14.81
CA ASN A 86 -9.06 -20.84 16.19
C ASN A 86 -8.72 -22.24 16.72
N PHE A 87 -8.34 -23.17 15.84
CA PHE A 87 -7.87 -24.50 16.21
C PHE A 87 -6.41 -24.53 16.68
N LEU A 88 -5.67 -23.44 16.47
CA LEU A 88 -4.32 -23.26 16.98
C LEU A 88 -4.34 -22.52 18.32
N PRO A 89 -3.47 -22.87 19.28
CA PRO A 89 -3.40 -22.16 20.55
C PRO A 89 -2.76 -20.77 20.35
N LEU A 90 -3.50 -19.69 20.58
CA LEU A 90 -2.98 -18.32 20.54
C LEU A 90 -1.91 -18.12 21.63
N GLN A 91 -0.72 -17.64 21.24
CA GLN A 91 0.41 -17.42 22.16
C GLN A 91 0.62 -15.93 22.45
N ALA A 92 0.57 -15.09 21.40
CA ALA A 92 0.72 -13.65 21.51
C ALA A 92 -0.09 -12.97 20.40
N ALA A 93 -0.65 -11.81 20.70
CA ALA A 93 -1.36 -10.98 19.72
C ALA A 93 -1.14 -9.51 20.06
N ASP A 94 -0.64 -8.74 19.09
CA ASP A 94 -0.48 -7.30 19.19
C ASP A 94 -1.31 -6.60 18.10
N PRO A 95 -2.43 -5.96 18.46
CA PRO A 95 -3.35 -5.34 17.51
C PRO A 95 -2.83 -4.03 16.92
N PHE A 96 -1.78 -3.43 17.49
CA PHE A 96 -1.20 -2.19 16.97
C PHE A 96 -0.17 -2.48 15.88
N THR A 97 0.64 -3.53 16.08
CA THR A 97 1.62 -3.95 15.08
C THR A 97 1.04 -4.92 14.05
N GLY A 98 -0.14 -5.49 14.30
CA GLY A 98 -0.79 -6.44 13.40
C GLY A 98 -0.19 -7.85 13.45
N VAL A 99 0.54 -8.20 14.51
CA VAL A 99 1.19 -9.50 14.64
C VAL A 99 0.38 -10.44 15.54
N MET A 100 0.11 -11.65 15.06
CA MET A 100 -0.50 -12.74 15.82
C MET A 100 0.37 -13.99 15.73
N VAL A 101 0.72 -14.56 16.88
CA VAL A 101 1.55 -15.77 16.98
C VAL A 101 0.72 -16.90 17.56
N PHE A 102 0.68 -18.00 16.83
CA PHE A 102 -0.02 -19.23 17.19
C PHE A 102 0.97 -20.36 17.44
N GLY A 103 0.70 -21.19 18.46
CA GLY A 103 1.47 -22.38 18.77
C GLY A 103 1.11 -23.56 17.87
N TYR A 104 1.69 -24.72 18.17
CA TYR A 104 1.39 -25.94 17.41
C TYR A 104 -0.02 -26.45 17.68
N GLY A 105 -0.80 -26.65 16.61
CA GLY A 105 -2.12 -27.28 16.65
C GLY A 105 -2.41 -28.02 15.34
N THR A 106 -3.45 -28.87 15.36
CA THR A 106 -3.81 -29.71 14.21
C THR A 106 -5.09 -29.18 13.58
N PRO A 107 -5.10 -28.84 12.28
CA PRO A 107 -6.29 -28.36 11.61
C PRO A 107 -7.35 -29.47 11.50
N PRO A 108 -8.65 -29.11 11.51
CA PRO A 108 -9.72 -30.08 11.35
C PRO A 108 -9.59 -30.80 10.00
N GLY A 109 -9.69 -32.13 10.01
CA GLY A 109 -9.50 -32.96 8.81
C GLY A 109 -8.04 -33.16 8.39
N GLY A 110 -7.07 -32.59 9.11
CA GLY A 110 -5.64 -32.79 8.89
C GLY A 110 -4.98 -33.70 9.93
N GLY A 111 -3.85 -34.31 9.57
CA GLY A 111 -3.06 -35.16 10.48
C GLY A 111 -1.76 -34.52 10.98
N ARG A 112 -1.39 -33.34 10.50
CA ARG A 112 -0.11 -32.69 10.80
C ARG A 112 -0.31 -31.48 11.70
N ALA A 113 0.51 -31.36 12.73
CA ALA A 113 0.53 -30.17 13.58
C ALA A 113 1.33 -29.04 12.90
N TYR A 114 0.73 -27.85 12.86
CA TYR A 114 1.32 -26.63 12.34
C TYR A 114 1.33 -25.56 13.42
N LYS A 115 2.30 -24.65 13.35
CA LYS A 115 2.24 -23.35 14.01
C LYS A 115 2.12 -22.27 12.94
N ALA A 116 1.56 -21.13 13.31
CA ALA A 116 1.33 -20.03 12.40
C ALA A 116 1.83 -18.72 13.01
N THR A 117 2.33 -17.83 12.18
CA THR A 117 2.51 -16.41 12.52
C THR A 117 1.84 -15.60 11.44
N VAL A 118 0.95 -14.70 11.84
CA VAL A 118 0.17 -13.86 10.95
C VAL A 118 0.62 -12.42 11.15
N TYR A 119 0.82 -11.72 10.04
CA TYR A 119 1.16 -10.31 10.03
C TYR A 119 0.18 -9.56 9.13
N VAL A 120 -0.56 -8.61 9.70
CA VAL A 120 -1.45 -7.71 8.98
C VAL A 120 -0.71 -6.39 8.76
N ARG A 121 -0.39 -6.09 7.51
CA ARG A 121 0.51 -4.99 7.13
C ARG A 121 -0.21 -3.73 6.67
N ASP A 122 -1.38 -3.86 6.07
CA ASP A 122 -2.09 -2.78 5.39
C ASP A 122 -3.58 -2.83 5.79
N PRO A 123 -4.25 -1.67 5.94
CA PRO A 123 -5.69 -1.62 6.20
C PRO A 123 -6.54 -2.15 5.04
N ALA A 124 -5.99 -2.36 3.84
CA ALA A 124 -6.73 -2.87 2.70
C ALA A 124 -7.22 -4.33 2.90
N LEU A 125 -8.26 -4.72 2.12
CA LEU A 125 -8.90 -6.04 2.22
C LEU A 125 -8.52 -6.95 1.05
N ASP A 126 -7.22 -7.12 0.84
CA ASP A 126 -6.63 -7.90 -0.25
C ASP A 126 -5.44 -8.75 0.24
N ALA A 127 -4.88 -9.57 -0.66
CA ALA A 127 -3.81 -10.52 -0.31
C ALA A 127 -2.48 -9.86 0.05
N ARG A 128 -2.22 -8.61 -0.36
CA ARG A 128 -0.98 -7.89 0.00
C ARG A 128 -1.01 -7.36 1.45
N SER A 129 -2.19 -7.34 2.04
CA SER A 129 -2.43 -6.77 3.37
C SER A 129 -2.20 -7.75 4.50
N ILE A 130 -2.06 -9.04 4.20
CA ILE A 130 -1.83 -10.09 5.18
C ILE A 130 -0.75 -11.06 4.70
N GLU A 131 0.10 -11.51 5.61
CA GLU A 131 1.11 -12.54 5.37
C GLU A 131 1.00 -13.62 6.46
N VAL A 132 1.03 -14.88 6.06
CA VAL A 132 0.93 -16.03 6.98
C VAL A 132 2.14 -16.95 6.81
N ALA A 133 2.98 -16.98 7.83
CA ALA A 133 4.07 -17.93 7.92
C ALA A 133 3.61 -19.21 8.62
N LEU A 134 3.56 -20.33 7.89
CA LEU A 134 3.23 -21.66 8.43
C LEU A 134 4.47 -22.54 8.58
N GLN A 135 4.58 -23.21 9.72
CA GLN A 135 5.64 -24.18 9.97
C GLN A 135 5.07 -25.47 10.56
N SER A 136 5.46 -26.62 10.01
CA SER A 136 5.13 -27.93 10.56
C SER A 136 6.22 -28.41 11.53
N ARG A 137 5.96 -29.46 12.31
CA ARG A 137 7.00 -30.10 13.14
C ARG A 137 8.18 -30.67 12.33
N GLY A 138 7.94 -31.02 11.07
CA GLY A 138 8.95 -31.60 10.17
C GLY A 138 9.69 -30.57 9.31
N GLY A 139 9.44 -29.27 9.49
CA GLY A 139 10.05 -28.21 8.69
C GLY A 139 9.03 -27.26 8.03
N PRO A 140 9.50 -26.41 7.10
CA PRO A 140 8.66 -25.45 6.38
C PRO A 140 7.49 -26.12 5.65
N VAL A 141 6.38 -25.40 5.55
CA VAL A 141 5.21 -25.81 4.75
C VAL A 141 5.39 -25.30 3.32
N SER A 142 4.69 -25.89 2.35
CA SER A 142 4.70 -25.39 0.98
C SER A 142 4.03 -24.02 0.89
N THR A 143 4.49 -23.21 -0.06
CA THR A 143 3.95 -21.86 -0.34
C THR A 143 2.47 -21.91 -0.68
N GLU A 144 2.04 -22.94 -1.41
CA GLU A 144 0.64 -23.08 -1.82
C GLU A 144 -0.29 -23.29 -0.62
N ALA A 145 0.16 -24.03 0.39
CA ALA A 145 -0.63 -24.25 1.60
C ALA A 145 -0.68 -23.00 2.49
N ALA A 146 0.39 -22.20 2.54
CA ALA A 146 0.35 -20.89 3.19
C ALA A 146 -0.66 -19.95 2.50
N HIS A 147 -0.60 -19.86 1.16
CA HIS A 147 -1.55 -19.06 0.38
C HIS A 147 -3.00 -19.52 0.52
N GLN A 148 -3.27 -20.83 0.57
CA GLN A 148 -4.62 -21.34 0.83
C GLN A 148 -5.17 -20.87 2.19
N VAL A 149 -4.32 -20.79 3.20
CA VAL A 149 -4.72 -20.26 4.52
C VAL A 149 -4.94 -18.76 4.46
N GLU A 150 -4.08 -18.00 3.77
CA GLU A 150 -4.28 -16.57 3.51
C GLU A 150 -5.62 -16.31 2.81
N ASP A 151 -5.90 -17.05 1.74
CA ASP A 151 -7.15 -16.96 0.98
C ASP A 151 -8.37 -17.28 1.84
N ALA A 152 -8.27 -18.28 2.73
CA ALA A 152 -9.33 -18.62 3.67
C ALA A 152 -9.60 -17.46 4.64
N ILE A 153 -8.55 -16.80 5.14
CA ILE A 153 -8.68 -15.61 6.00
C ILE A 153 -9.32 -14.46 5.22
N LEU A 154 -8.88 -14.18 3.99
CA LEU A 154 -9.44 -13.13 3.15
C LEU A 154 -10.92 -13.38 2.84
N ALA A 155 -11.29 -14.61 2.53
CA ALA A 155 -12.67 -15.00 2.30
C ALA A 155 -13.54 -14.76 3.55
N ARG A 156 -13.05 -15.18 4.72
CA ARG A 156 -13.73 -14.95 6.00
C ARG A 156 -13.84 -13.46 6.34
N ALA A 157 -12.80 -12.67 6.10
CA ALA A 157 -12.81 -11.23 6.35
C ALA A 157 -13.84 -10.50 5.48
N ARG A 158 -13.99 -10.90 4.22
CA ARG A 158 -15.05 -10.37 3.33
C ARG A 158 -16.44 -10.72 3.86
N GLN A 159 -16.65 -11.92 4.39
CA GLN A 159 -17.91 -12.30 5.02
C GLN A 159 -18.23 -11.42 6.23
N LEU A 160 -17.26 -11.21 7.13
CA LEU A 160 -17.42 -10.33 8.29
C LEU A 160 -17.77 -8.89 7.88
N ARG A 161 -17.12 -8.36 6.84
CA ARG A 161 -17.44 -7.03 6.30
C ARG A 161 -18.86 -6.94 5.76
N ILE A 162 -19.32 -7.97 5.06
CA ILE A 162 -20.69 -8.01 4.54
C ILE A 162 -21.70 -8.09 5.70
N GLN A 163 -21.41 -8.90 6.71
CA GLN A 163 -22.25 -9.04 7.89
C GLN A 163 -22.40 -7.71 8.65
N ASP A 164 -21.30 -6.98 8.87
CA ASP A 164 -21.30 -5.68 9.54
C ASP A 164 -22.13 -4.63 8.79
N ARG A 165 -22.13 -4.67 7.46
CA ARG A 165 -22.89 -3.74 6.61
C ARG A 165 -24.41 -4.03 6.58
N ASN A 166 -24.81 -5.25 6.92
CA ASN A 166 -26.21 -5.67 6.88
C ASN A 166 -26.92 -5.47 8.23
N LEU A 167 -26.25 -4.84 9.20
CA LEU A 167 -26.78 -4.45 10.51
C LEU A 167 -27.04 -2.94 10.54
#